data_AF-A0A1Y2G1Q5-F1
#
_entry.id   AF-A0A1Y2G1Q5-F1
#
_cell.length_a   1.000
_cell.length_b   1.000
_cell.length_c   1.000
_cell.angle_alpha   90.00
_cell.angle_beta   90.00
_cell.angle_gamma   90.00
#
_symmetry.space_group_name_H-M   'P 1'
#
loop_
_entity.id
_entity.type
_entity.pdbx_description
1 polymer ?
#
loop_
_entity_poly.entity_id
_entity_poly.type
_entity_poly.pdbx_seq_one_letter_code
_entity_poly.pdbx_strand_id
1 'polypeptide(L)'
;MLHRGLATMDVFTSAASLTDAELAQLATAEDTDVIAVQPGPKPTTPLPEIPAPTLGALNPRPIARAPAPPLAPPEPTPVTLLYYDPYQSFAPSYDSTASTLSYSESTTHRLSKTRLKRWEDDLALVDSTPFPPPIASTSAIEPSPKLELTQAEKELLREAGVESEEFEEGWEGVERQLKVWDTLQMNGELLGDLMRGQWRRLREGVSEAGPGEAEAASRLYDSFSTLLASRPRSSSSTTTAALVPSASSIHSALPTLLASMAREPAYQGTLDPQNQRAVKESAMVAGGVANGQQDQVMGGY
;
A
#
# COMPACT_ATOMS: atom_id res chain seq x y z
N MET A 1 -17.38 -32.11 28.07
CA MET A 1 -18.51 -31.18 27.99
C MET A 1 -19.72 -31.90 28.56
N LEU A 2 -20.64 -31.22 29.24
CA LEU A 2 -21.87 -31.85 29.74
C LEU A 2 -23.04 -31.55 28.82
N HIS A 3 -23.95 -32.50 28.68
CA HIS A 3 -25.17 -32.41 27.90
C HIS A 3 -26.37 -32.74 28.78
N ARG A 4 -27.45 -31.97 28.61
CA ARG A 4 -28.74 -32.22 29.24
C ARG A 4 -29.84 -32.06 28.22
N GLY A 5 -30.62 -33.12 28.01
CA GLY A 5 -31.83 -33.07 27.19
C GLY A 5 -33.00 -32.50 27.99
N LEU A 6 -33.53 -31.36 27.58
CA LEU A 6 -34.79 -30.81 28.10
C LEU A 6 -35.93 -31.13 27.12
N ALA A 7 -37.18 -31.05 27.58
CA ALA A 7 -38.36 -31.38 26.77
C ALA A 7 -38.48 -30.58 25.45
N THR A 8 -37.78 -29.44 25.31
CA THR A 8 -37.86 -28.54 24.15
C THR A 8 -36.51 -28.21 23.52
N MET A 9 -35.38 -28.53 24.16
CA MET A 9 -34.04 -28.22 23.65
C MET A 9 -32.95 -29.01 24.35
N ASP A 10 -31.85 -29.24 23.64
CA ASP A 10 -30.63 -29.80 24.22
C ASP A 10 -29.70 -28.68 24.67
N VAL A 11 -29.17 -28.80 25.89
CA VAL A 11 -28.28 -27.81 26.49
C VAL A 11 -26.89 -28.40 26.67
N PHE A 12 -25.87 -27.65 26.23
CA PHE A 12 -24.47 -28.01 26.37
C PHE A 12 -23.75 -27.01 27.27
N THR A 13 -22.92 -27.50 28.18
CA THR A 13 -22.08 -26.64 29.03
C THR A 13 -20.79 -26.22 28.32
N SER A 14 -20.04 -25.27 28.88
CA SER A 14 -18.70 -24.96 28.40
C SER A 14 -17.77 -26.17 28.56
N ALA A 15 -16.72 -26.25 27.74
CA ALA A 15 -15.68 -27.25 27.92
C ALA A 15 -15.06 -27.13 29.33
N ALA A 16 -15.14 -28.20 30.11
CA ALA A 16 -14.56 -28.30 31.45
C ALA A 16 -13.63 -29.51 31.49
N SER A 17 -12.47 -29.35 32.13
CA SER A 17 -11.61 -30.46 32.53
C SER A 17 -12.17 -31.05 33.82
N LEU A 18 -12.82 -32.21 33.70
CA LEU A 18 -13.40 -32.91 34.85
C LEU A 18 -12.34 -33.80 35.50
N THR A 19 -12.30 -33.81 36.82
CA THR A 19 -11.49 -34.75 37.61
C THR A 19 -12.24 -36.08 37.79
N ASP A 20 -11.51 -37.16 38.10
CA ASP A 20 -12.11 -38.50 38.29
C ASP A 20 -13.16 -38.53 39.41
N ALA A 21 -13.00 -37.69 40.43
CA ALA A 21 -13.95 -37.56 41.53
C ALA A 21 -15.26 -36.90 41.08
N GLU A 22 -15.19 -35.89 40.20
CA GLU A 22 -16.37 -35.22 39.64
C GLU A 22 -17.09 -36.13 38.64
N LEU A 23 -16.35 -36.94 37.87
CA LEU A 23 -16.92 -37.96 37.00
C LEU A 23 -17.73 -39.00 37.78
N ALA A 24 -17.24 -39.41 38.95
CA ALA A 24 -17.98 -40.33 39.82
C ALA A 24 -19.28 -39.72 40.37
N GLN A 25 -19.30 -38.40 40.62
CA GLN A 25 -20.52 -37.69 41.04
C GLN A 25 -21.50 -37.53 39.88
N LEU A 26 -21.01 -37.21 38.69
CA LEU A 26 -21.81 -37.09 37.47
C LEU A 26 -22.45 -38.42 37.07
N ALA A 27 -21.79 -39.56 37.31
CA ALA A 27 -22.37 -40.89 37.08
C ALA A 27 -23.61 -41.18 37.93
N THR A 28 -23.84 -40.43 39.01
CA THR A 28 -25.04 -40.56 39.86
C THR A 28 -26.18 -39.62 39.46
N ALA A 29 -25.95 -38.67 38.56
CA ALA A 29 -26.96 -37.75 38.06
C ALA A 29 -27.68 -38.35 36.84
N GLU A 30 -29.00 -38.58 36.95
CA GLU A 30 -29.79 -39.25 35.90
C GLU A 30 -29.99 -38.41 34.62
N ASP A 31 -29.90 -37.08 34.73
CA ASP A 31 -30.27 -36.14 33.67
C ASP A 31 -29.07 -35.56 32.88
N THR A 32 -27.83 -35.97 33.19
CA THR A 32 -26.63 -35.33 32.63
C THR A 32 -25.69 -36.31 31.98
N ASP A 33 -25.46 -36.14 30.68
CA ASP A 33 -24.53 -36.94 29.89
C ASP A 33 -23.16 -36.25 29.76
N VAL A 34 -22.09 -37.05 29.75
CA VAL A 34 -20.74 -36.58 29.46
C VAL A 34 -20.44 -36.79 27.97
N ILE A 35 -20.16 -35.70 27.26
CA ILE A 35 -19.80 -35.73 25.84
C ILE A 35 -18.32 -35.36 25.65
N ALA A 36 -17.63 -36.19 24.86
CA ALA A 36 -16.30 -35.91 24.37
C ALA A 36 -16.36 -34.97 23.16
N VAL A 37 -15.81 -33.76 23.31
CA VAL A 37 -15.62 -32.82 22.20
C VAL A 37 -14.35 -33.23 21.47
N GLN A 38 -14.49 -33.72 20.24
CA GLN A 38 -13.32 -34.01 19.41
C GLN A 38 -12.65 -32.68 19.04
N PRO A 39 -11.31 -32.55 19.18
CA PRO A 39 -10.62 -31.38 18.67
C PRO A 39 -10.89 -31.25 17.17
N GLY A 40 -10.98 -30.02 16.69
CA GLY A 40 -11.13 -29.75 15.27
C GLY A 40 -10.08 -30.52 14.44
N PRO A 41 -10.39 -30.84 13.17
CA PRO A 41 -9.50 -31.64 12.35
C PRO A 41 -8.10 -31.04 12.34
N LYS A 42 -7.09 -31.88 12.65
CA LYS A 42 -5.69 -31.46 12.58
C LYS A 42 -5.37 -30.99 11.15
N PRO A 43 -4.52 -29.95 10.99
CA PRO A 43 -4.19 -29.37 9.67
C PRO A 43 -3.52 -30.34 8.69
N THR A 44 -3.22 -31.57 9.09
CA THR A 44 -2.71 -32.65 8.23
C THR A 44 -3.77 -33.29 7.33
N THR A 45 -5.05 -33.05 7.56
CA THR A 45 -6.13 -33.58 6.71
C THR A 45 -6.67 -32.43 5.85
N PRO A 46 -6.60 -32.50 4.50
CA PRO A 46 -7.09 -31.45 3.63
C PRO A 46 -8.63 -31.47 3.63
N LEU A 47 -9.24 -30.88 4.64
CA LEU A 47 -10.64 -30.47 4.54
C LEU A 47 -10.73 -29.27 3.59
N PRO A 48 -11.90 -29.06 2.96
CA PRO A 48 -12.15 -27.83 2.21
C PRO A 48 -11.93 -26.65 3.16
N GLU A 49 -10.84 -25.91 2.92
CA GLU A 49 -10.50 -24.68 3.61
C GLU A 49 -11.69 -23.74 3.41
N ILE A 50 -12.51 -23.53 4.45
CA ILE A 50 -13.60 -22.56 4.37
C ILE A 50 -12.91 -21.23 4.08
N PRO A 51 -13.15 -20.61 2.91
CA PRO A 51 -12.43 -19.40 2.54
C PRO A 51 -12.76 -18.33 3.59
N ALA A 52 -11.73 -17.85 4.28
CA ALA A 52 -11.91 -16.79 5.26
C ALA A 52 -12.57 -15.58 4.57
N PRO A 53 -13.57 -14.93 5.22
CA PRO A 53 -14.18 -13.74 4.66
C PRO A 53 -13.12 -12.66 4.44
N THR A 54 -13.21 -11.94 3.32
CA THR A 54 -12.30 -10.83 3.06
C THR A 54 -12.59 -9.67 4.03
N LEU A 55 -11.63 -8.77 4.21
CA LEU A 55 -11.82 -7.58 5.06
C LEU A 55 -13.05 -6.75 4.64
N GLY A 56 -13.35 -6.72 3.34
CA GLY A 56 -14.56 -6.06 2.81
C GLY A 56 -15.87 -6.75 3.21
N ALA A 57 -15.86 -8.07 3.40
CA ALA A 57 -17.02 -8.82 3.89
C ALA A 57 -17.25 -8.66 5.40
N LEU A 58 -16.17 -8.48 6.18
CA LEU A 58 -16.26 -8.24 7.63
C LEU A 58 -16.75 -6.82 7.99
N ASN A 59 -16.49 -5.85 7.11
CA ASN A 59 -16.93 -4.46 7.28
C ASN A 59 -17.57 -3.96 5.98
N PRO A 60 -18.80 -4.42 5.66
CA PRO A 60 -19.52 -3.91 4.52
C PRO A 60 -19.85 -2.45 4.79
N ARG A 61 -19.12 -1.53 4.14
CA ARG A 61 -19.55 -0.14 4.12
C ARG A 61 -20.95 -0.12 3.49
N PRO A 62 -21.94 0.56 4.09
CA PRO A 62 -23.19 0.80 3.40
C PRO A 62 -22.83 1.40 2.04
N ILE A 63 -23.44 0.90 0.97
CA ILE A 63 -23.19 1.35 -0.40
C ILE A 63 -23.58 2.84 -0.46
N ALA A 64 -22.65 3.71 -0.06
CA ALA A 64 -22.72 5.11 -0.36
C ALA A 64 -22.59 5.15 -1.88
N ARG A 65 -23.72 5.39 -2.56
CA ARG A 65 -23.70 5.87 -3.94
C ARG A 65 -22.59 6.91 -3.98
N ALA A 66 -21.58 6.67 -4.80
CA ALA A 66 -20.53 7.66 -5.02
C ALA A 66 -21.24 9.00 -5.20
N PRO A 67 -20.96 10.01 -4.35
CA PRO A 67 -21.63 11.29 -4.48
C PRO A 67 -21.43 11.72 -5.93
N ALA A 68 -22.53 12.08 -6.60
CA ALA A 68 -22.46 12.61 -7.95
C ALA A 68 -21.36 13.70 -7.93
N PRO A 69 -20.47 13.73 -8.94
CA PRO A 69 -19.40 14.71 -8.96
C PRO A 69 -20.02 16.09 -8.71
N PRO A 70 -19.42 16.91 -7.82
CA PRO A 70 -19.97 18.22 -7.52
C PRO A 70 -20.19 18.95 -8.83
N LEU A 71 -21.39 19.50 -9.03
CA LEU A 71 -21.66 20.30 -10.23
C LEU A 71 -20.55 21.34 -10.35
N ALA A 72 -19.89 21.38 -11.49
CA ALA A 72 -18.87 22.37 -11.75
C ALA A 72 -19.49 23.76 -11.53
N PRO A 73 -18.78 24.69 -10.87
CA PRO A 73 -19.27 26.06 -10.75
C PRO A 73 -19.53 26.62 -12.16
N PRO A 74 -20.53 27.50 -12.33
CA PRO A 74 -20.82 28.09 -13.64
C PRO A 74 -19.57 28.81 -14.16
N GLU A 75 -19.19 28.54 -15.41
CA GLU A 75 -18.03 29.19 -16.00
C GLU A 75 -18.25 30.71 -16.08
N PRO A 76 -17.26 31.52 -15.66
CA PRO A 76 -17.38 32.96 -15.78
C PRO A 76 -17.39 33.36 -17.26
N THR A 77 -18.41 34.14 -17.64
CA THR A 77 -18.57 34.74 -18.96
C THR A 77 -17.76 36.05 -19.06
N PRO A 78 -16.66 36.07 -19.83
CA PRO A 78 -15.86 37.29 -20.00
C PRO A 78 -16.59 38.32 -20.87
N VAL A 79 -16.23 39.60 -20.72
CA VAL A 79 -16.62 40.70 -21.60
C VAL A 79 -16.29 40.38 -23.07
N THR A 80 -17.19 40.75 -23.99
CA THR A 80 -16.98 40.64 -25.44
C THR A 80 -16.13 41.81 -25.91
N LEU A 81 -14.96 41.54 -26.49
CA LEU A 81 -14.13 42.59 -27.09
C LEU A 81 -14.61 42.83 -28.52
N LEU A 82 -14.96 44.07 -28.82
CA LEU A 82 -15.41 44.48 -30.15
C LEU A 82 -14.21 44.99 -30.93
N TYR A 83 -14.01 44.46 -32.12
CA TYR A 83 -13.00 44.94 -33.05
C TYR A 83 -13.69 45.68 -34.19
N TYR A 84 -13.29 46.94 -34.38
CA TYR A 84 -13.74 47.78 -35.49
C TYR A 84 -12.60 47.92 -36.51
N ASP A 85 -12.35 49.13 -36.99
CA ASP A 85 -11.30 49.45 -37.96
C ASP A 85 -10.08 50.06 -37.23
N PRO A 86 -8.84 49.95 -37.76
CA PRO A 86 -7.63 50.44 -37.09
C PRO A 86 -7.64 51.94 -36.73
N TYR A 87 -8.49 52.73 -37.40
CA TYR A 87 -8.60 54.17 -37.20
C TYR A 87 -9.79 54.59 -36.31
N GLN A 88 -10.56 53.65 -35.76
CA GLN A 88 -11.72 53.93 -34.91
C GLN A 88 -11.39 53.83 -33.41
N SER A 89 -10.43 54.63 -32.96
CA SER A 89 -9.98 54.64 -31.54
C SER A 89 -11.03 55.14 -30.54
N PHE A 90 -12.08 55.82 -31.03
CA PHE A 90 -13.16 56.36 -30.20
C PHE A 90 -14.40 55.46 -30.17
N ALA A 91 -14.40 54.33 -30.88
CA ALA A 91 -15.51 53.38 -30.84
C ALA A 91 -15.47 52.59 -29.50
N PRO A 92 -16.63 52.22 -28.92
CA PRO A 92 -16.68 51.41 -27.70
C PRO A 92 -16.01 50.04 -27.89
N SER A 93 -14.85 49.81 -27.27
CA SER A 93 -14.01 48.63 -27.55
C SER A 93 -14.49 47.32 -26.91
N TYR A 94 -15.59 47.34 -26.14
CA TYR A 94 -16.11 46.16 -25.46
C TYR A 94 -17.61 46.25 -25.15
N ASP A 95 -18.25 45.10 -25.00
CA ASP A 95 -19.63 44.93 -24.58
C ASP A 95 -19.71 44.01 -23.34
N SER A 96 -20.36 44.51 -22.28
CA SER A 96 -20.48 43.87 -20.97
C SER A 96 -21.91 43.39 -20.64
N THR A 97 -22.85 43.51 -21.58
CA THR A 97 -24.28 43.21 -21.34
C THR A 97 -24.57 41.79 -20.86
N ALA A 98 -23.73 40.81 -21.21
CA ALA A 98 -23.86 39.39 -20.83
C ALA A 98 -22.67 38.86 -20.02
N SER A 99 -21.77 39.73 -19.56
CA SER A 99 -20.57 39.32 -18.83
C SER A 99 -20.80 39.26 -17.33
N THR A 100 -20.27 38.22 -16.69
CA THR A 100 -20.20 38.07 -15.23
C THR A 100 -18.93 38.66 -14.64
N LEU A 101 -17.94 38.97 -15.49
CA LEU A 101 -16.67 39.59 -15.13
C LEU A 101 -16.59 41.05 -15.57
N SER A 102 -15.88 41.88 -14.81
CA SER A 102 -15.49 43.21 -15.24
C SER A 102 -14.50 43.17 -16.42
N TYR A 103 -14.27 44.30 -17.10
CA TYR A 103 -13.32 44.39 -18.21
C TYR A 103 -11.89 43.96 -17.80
N SER A 104 -11.38 44.44 -16.67
CA SER A 104 -10.04 44.08 -16.16
C SER A 104 -9.93 42.59 -15.79
N GLU A 105 -10.97 42.01 -15.23
CA GLU A 105 -11.02 40.57 -14.93
C GLU A 105 -11.12 39.74 -16.21
N SER A 106 -11.89 40.20 -17.19
CA SER A 106 -12.00 39.55 -18.50
C SER A 106 -10.66 39.52 -19.25
N THR A 107 -9.89 40.61 -19.23
CA THR A 107 -8.57 40.65 -19.89
C THR A 107 -7.56 39.73 -19.19
N THR A 108 -7.51 39.74 -17.86
CA THR A 108 -6.65 38.83 -17.08
C THR A 108 -7.04 37.37 -17.27
N HIS A 109 -8.34 37.06 -17.31
CA HIS A 109 -8.86 35.71 -17.59
C HIS A 109 -8.52 35.24 -19.02
N ARG A 110 -8.56 36.13 -20.03
CA ARG A 110 -8.10 35.80 -21.38
C ARG A 110 -6.59 35.54 -21.44
N LEU A 111 -5.80 36.38 -20.76
CA LEU A 111 -4.34 36.20 -20.69
C LEU A 111 -3.94 34.93 -19.95
N SER A 112 -4.65 34.55 -18.88
CA SER A 112 -4.39 33.29 -18.19
C SER A 112 -4.75 32.09 -19.07
N LYS A 113 -5.90 32.13 -19.78
CA LYS A 113 -6.27 31.09 -20.75
C LYS A 113 -5.27 30.95 -21.89
N THR A 114 -4.71 32.04 -22.41
CA THR A 114 -3.68 31.94 -23.48
C THR A 114 -2.34 31.42 -22.95
N ARG A 115 -1.93 31.79 -21.73
CA ARG A 115 -0.75 31.20 -21.08
C ARG A 115 -0.91 29.71 -20.85
N LEU A 116 -2.09 29.30 -20.37
CA LEU A 116 -2.39 27.91 -20.09
C LEU A 116 -2.40 27.08 -21.39
N LYS A 117 -3.01 27.59 -22.47
CA LYS A 117 -2.93 26.94 -23.79
C LYS A 117 -1.51 26.81 -24.30
N ARG A 118 -0.69 27.86 -24.20
CA ARG A 118 0.73 27.79 -24.60
C ARG A 118 1.48 26.73 -23.80
N TRP A 119 1.22 26.65 -22.50
CA TRP A 119 1.83 25.64 -21.65
C TRP A 119 1.34 24.22 -21.99
N GLU A 120 0.06 24.05 -22.31
CA GLU A 120 -0.49 22.78 -22.81
C GLU A 120 0.11 22.39 -24.17
N ASP A 121 0.25 23.35 -25.09
CA ASP A 121 0.88 23.14 -26.40
C ASP A 121 2.38 22.76 -26.23
N ASP A 122 3.09 23.41 -25.31
CA ASP A 122 4.48 23.09 -24.99
C ASP A 122 4.60 21.67 -24.38
N LEU A 123 3.66 21.27 -23.51
CA LEU A 123 3.62 19.92 -22.95
C LEU A 123 3.30 18.87 -24.03
N ALA A 124 2.37 19.15 -24.94
CA ALA A 124 2.04 18.27 -26.05
C ALA A 124 3.22 18.10 -27.04
N LEU A 125 4.05 19.14 -27.19
CA LEU A 125 5.27 19.09 -27.99
C LEU A 125 6.36 18.22 -27.33
N VAL A 126 6.44 18.21 -26.00
CA VAL A 126 7.37 17.35 -25.23
C VAL A 126 6.94 15.88 -25.28
N ASP A 127 5.63 15.61 -25.30
CA ASP A 127 5.10 14.23 -25.39
C ASP A 127 5.19 13.64 -26.82
N SER A 128 5.34 14.49 -27.85
CA SER A 128 5.40 14.08 -29.27
C SER A 128 6.78 14.17 -29.89
N THR A 129 7.78 14.71 -29.20
CA THR A 129 9.16 14.46 -29.58
C THR A 129 9.52 13.05 -29.11
N PRO A 130 9.87 12.11 -30.02
CA PRO A 130 10.62 10.95 -29.57
C PRO A 130 11.83 11.54 -28.87
N PHE A 131 11.98 11.23 -27.58
CA PHE A 131 13.23 11.45 -26.89
C PHE A 131 14.32 11.00 -27.87
N PRO A 132 15.33 11.85 -28.19
CA PRO A 132 16.45 11.35 -28.94
C PRO A 132 16.83 10.04 -28.24
N PRO A 133 16.96 8.92 -28.99
CA PRO A 133 17.30 7.66 -28.36
C PRO A 133 18.42 7.97 -27.39
N PRO A 134 18.35 7.51 -26.12
CA PRO A 134 19.36 7.81 -25.12
C PRO A 134 20.66 7.69 -25.87
N ILE A 135 21.41 8.81 -26.00
CA ILE A 135 22.60 8.86 -26.84
C ILE A 135 23.27 7.57 -26.49
N ALA A 136 23.34 6.68 -27.48
CA ALA A 136 23.86 5.37 -27.22
C ALA A 136 25.30 5.67 -26.85
N SER A 137 25.55 5.80 -25.54
CA SER A 137 26.81 5.57 -24.90
C SER A 137 27.05 4.06 -24.97
N THR A 138 26.86 3.51 -26.18
CA THR A 138 27.67 2.48 -26.77
C THR A 138 28.96 3.14 -27.25
N SER A 139 29.57 4.04 -26.47
CA SER A 139 30.93 3.68 -26.10
C SER A 139 30.76 2.43 -25.24
N ALA A 140 30.83 1.27 -25.90
CA ALA A 140 31.48 0.16 -25.23
C ALA A 140 32.68 0.78 -24.54
N ILE A 141 32.63 0.86 -23.21
CA ILE A 141 33.79 1.19 -22.41
C ILE A 141 34.71 0.03 -22.75
N GLU A 142 35.55 0.24 -23.78
CA GLU A 142 36.80 -0.48 -23.89
C GLU A 142 37.37 -0.44 -22.49
N PRO A 143 37.74 -1.60 -21.91
CA PRO A 143 38.34 -1.60 -20.59
C PRO A 143 39.43 -0.54 -20.63
N SER A 144 39.33 0.47 -19.77
CA SER A 144 40.35 1.51 -19.63
C SER A 144 41.68 0.81 -19.81
N PRO A 145 42.52 1.20 -20.80
CA PRO A 145 43.77 0.51 -21.03
C PRO A 145 44.44 0.45 -19.67
N LYS A 146 44.75 -0.76 -19.21
CA LYS A 146 45.47 -0.94 -17.94
C LYS A 146 46.57 0.08 -17.96
N LEU A 147 46.53 0.99 -17.00
CA LEU A 147 47.37 2.17 -16.99
C LEU A 147 48.76 1.68 -16.60
N GLU A 148 49.46 1.09 -17.57
CA GLU A 148 50.82 0.62 -17.42
C GLU A 148 51.69 1.87 -17.41
N LEU A 149 51.84 2.44 -16.22
CA LEU A 149 52.73 3.56 -15.96
C LEU A 149 54.10 3.24 -16.53
N THR A 150 54.54 4.07 -17.47
CA THR A 150 55.88 3.97 -18.05
C THR A 150 56.93 4.22 -16.96
N GLN A 151 58.14 3.68 -17.12
CA GLN A 151 59.21 3.86 -16.12
C GLN A 151 59.49 5.34 -15.80
N ALA A 152 59.37 6.22 -16.79
CA ALA A 152 59.51 7.66 -16.62
C ALA A 152 58.42 8.28 -15.73
N GLU A 153 57.17 7.81 -15.85
CA GLU A 153 56.06 8.27 -15.01
C GLU A 153 56.19 7.77 -13.57
N LYS A 154 56.70 6.54 -13.39
CA LYS A 154 57.01 5.99 -12.06
C LYS A 154 58.13 6.77 -11.36
N GLU A 155 59.14 7.22 -12.10
CA GLU A 155 60.20 8.09 -11.54
C GLU A 155 59.67 9.48 -11.16
N LEU A 156 58.78 10.07 -11.96
CA LEU A 156 58.11 11.34 -11.66
C LEU A 156 57.21 11.25 -10.41
N LEU A 157 56.43 10.19 -10.26
CA LEU A 157 55.60 9.95 -9.06
C LEU A 157 56.48 9.79 -7.82
N ARG A 158 57.62 9.09 -7.93
CA ARG A 158 58.59 8.96 -6.85
C ARG A 158 59.24 10.30 -6.48
N GLU A 159 59.52 11.15 -7.46
CA GLU A 159 60.04 12.50 -7.24
C GLU A 159 59.02 13.42 -6.55
N ALA A 160 57.72 13.20 -6.81
CA ALA A 160 56.62 13.87 -6.12
C ALA A 160 56.31 13.28 -4.72
N GLY A 161 57.00 12.22 -4.31
CA GLY A 161 56.81 11.56 -3.00
C GLY A 161 55.56 10.68 -2.91
N VAL A 162 54.99 10.25 -4.04
CA VAL A 162 53.82 9.36 -4.09
C VAL A 162 54.29 7.97 -4.51
N GLU A 163 53.98 6.96 -3.71
CA GLU A 163 54.29 5.58 -4.09
C GLU A 163 53.38 5.10 -5.22
N SER A 164 53.96 4.38 -6.20
CA SER A 164 53.22 3.89 -7.38
C SER A 164 52.03 3.00 -6.99
N GLU A 165 52.14 2.24 -5.90
CA GLU A 165 51.08 1.37 -5.39
C GLU A 165 49.92 2.19 -4.80
N GLU A 166 50.20 3.23 -4.02
CA GLU A 166 49.17 4.15 -3.48
C GLU A 166 48.43 4.89 -4.60
N PHE A 167 49.13 5.25 -5.67
CA PHE A 167 48.53 5.89 -6.84
C PHE A 167 47.62 4.93 -7.61
N GLU A 168 48.05 3.69 -7.86
CA GLU A 168 47.25 2.66 -8.53
C GLU A 168 45.99 2.31 -7.71
N GLU A 169 46.12 2.13 -6.39
CA GLU A 169 44.97 1.90 -5.50
C GLU A 169 44.00 3.08 -5.47
N GLY A 170 44.54 4.31 -5.45
CA GLY A 170 43.76 5.55 -5.53
C GLY A 170 42.97 5.64 -6.84
N TRP A 171 43.61 5.29 -7.96
CA TRP A 171 43.00 5.30 -9.28
C TRP A 171 41.89 4.27 -9.41
N GLU A 172 42.10 3.03 -8.94
CA GLU A 172 41.04 2.02 -8.88
C GLU A 172 39.87 2.46 -7.99
N GLY A 173 40.16 3.18 -6.90
CA GLY A 173 39.15 3.79 -6.04
C GLY A 173 38.26 4.80 -6.80
N VAL A 174 38.88 5.66 -7.60
CA VAL A 174 38.18 6.65 -8.44
C VAL A 174 37.36 5.96 -9.54
N GLU A 175 37.91 4.94 -10.22
CA GLU A 175 37.14 4.18 -11.22
C GLU A 175 35.93 3.47 -10.61
N ARG A 176 36.08 2.90 -9.41
CA ARG A 176 34.95 2.30 -8.68
C ARG A 176 33.90 3.36 -8.33
N GLN A 177 34.31 4.55 -7.88
CA GLN A 177 33.39 5.64 -7.58
C GLN A 177 32.64 6.14 -8.82
N LEU A 178 33.33 6.27 -9.96
CA LEU A 178 32.71 6.64 -11.24
C LEU A 178 31.65 5.61 -11.66
N LYS A 179 31.95 4.32 -11.58
CA LYS A 179 30.96 3.25 -11.86
C LYS A 179 29.75 3.32 -10.92
N VAL A 180 29.97 3.63 -9.64
CA VAL A 180 28.88 3.84 -8.68
C VAL A 180 28.05 5.07 -9.06
N TRP A 181 28.68 6.16 -9.50
CA TRP A 181 27.98 7.35 -9.95
C TRP A 181 27.11 7.07 -11.19
N ASP A 182 27.66 6.39 -12.19
CA ASP A 182 26.95 6.05 -13.42
C ASP A 182 25.72 5.15 -13.14
N THR A 183 25.88 4.16 -12.28
CA THR A 183 24.77 3.29 -11.86
C THR A 183 23.71 4.05 -11.06
N LEU A 184 24.10 5.00 -10.20
CA LEU A 184 23.15 5.86 -9.50
C LEU A 184 22.40 6.81 -10.44
N GLN A 185 23.08 7.33 -11.46
CA GLN A 185 22.46 8.18 -12.48
C GLN A 185 21.42 7.37 -13.28
N MET A 186 21.79 6.16 -13.74
CA MET A 186 20.86 5.25 -14.41
C MET A 186 19.65 4.91 -13.52
N ASN A 187 19.87 4.70 -12.22
CA ASN A 187 18.78 4.47 -11.27
C ASN A 187 17.86 5.69 -11.12
N GLY A 188 18.42 6.90 -11.16
CA GLY A 188 17.65 8.13 -11.16
C GLY A 188 16.71 8.23 -12.37
N GLU A 189 17.20 7.85 -13.55
CA GLU A 189 16.40 7.82 -14.78
C GLU A 189 15.28 6.78 -14.70
N LEU A 190 15.60 5.54 -14.31
CA LEU A 190 14.62 4.46 -14.14
C LEU A 190 13.54 4.80 -13.11
N LEU A 191 13.91 5.46 -12.00
CA LEU A 191 12.95 5.92 -11.01
C LEU A 191 12.03 7.00 -11.59
N GLY A 192 12.58 7.92 -12.38
CA GLY A 192 11.81 8.93 -13.11
C GLY A 192 10.79 8.30 -14.07
N ASP A 193 11.19 7.27 -14.82
CA ASP A 193 10.30 6.53 -15.71
C ASP A 193 9.18 5.82 -14.94
N LEU A 194 9.52 5.17 -13.83
CA LEU A 194 8.56 4.51 -12.97
C LEU A 194 7.54 5.50 -12.40
N MET A 195 8.00 6.66 -11.90
CA MET A 195 7.11 7.71 -11.42
C MET A 195 6.18 8.23 -12.53
N ARG A 196 6.72 8.50 -13.73
CA ARG A 196 5.90 8.93 -14.88
C ARG A 196 4.84 7.90 -15.26
N GLY A 197 5.20 6.62 -15.28
CA GLY A 197 4.28 5.51 -15.51
C GLY A 197 3.16 5.47 -14.48
N GLN A 198 3.51 5.56 -13.19
CA GLN A 198 2.54 5.62 -12.10
C GLN A 198 1.56 6.81 -12.23
N TRP A 199 2.07 8.00 -12.55
CA TRP A 199 1.25 9.19 -12.79
C TRP A 199 0.30 9.02 -13.97
N ARG A 200 0.77 8.40 -15.06
CA ARG A 200 -0.07 8.08 -16.22
C ARG A 200 -1.19 7.12 -15.84
N ARG A 201 -0.89 6.04 -15.12
CA ARG A 201 -1.89 5.09 -14.64
C ARG A 201 -2.94 5.73 -13.73
N LEU A 202 -2.51 6.58 -12.81
CA LEU A 202 -3.43 7.32 -11.94
C LEU A 202 -4.35 8.25 -12.74
N ARG A 203 -3.84 8.87 -13.80
CA ARG A 203 -4.63 9.74 -14.68
C ARG A 203 -5.61 8.94 -15.55
N GLU A 204 -5.20 7.77 -16.02
CA GLU A 204 -6.01 6.89 -16.86
C GLU A 204 -6.97 5.99 -16.07
N GLY A 205 -6.80 5.90 -14.75
CA GLY A 205 -7.61 5.04 -13.87
C GLY A 205 -7.27 3.55 -14.00
N VAL A 206 -6.09 3.21 -14.52
CA VAL A 206 -5.64 1.82 -14.69
C VAL A 206 -4.97 1.34 -13.41
N SER A 207 -5.46 0.23 -12.85
CA SER A 207 -4.91 -0.33 -11.60
C SER A 207 -3.66 -1.18 -11.81
N GLU A 208 -3.45 -1.73 -13.01
CA GLU A 208 -2.37 -2.67 -13.29
C GLU A 208 -1.12 -1.98 -13.83
N ALA A 209 0.05 -2.47 -13.42
CA ALA A 209 1.31 -1.93 -13.88
C ALA A 209 1.59 -2.30 -15.34
N GLY A 210 2.02 -1.32 -16.14
CA GLY A 210 2.47 -1.58 -17.50
C GLY A 210 3.75 -2.42 -17.53
N PRO A 211 4.02 -3.15 -18.63
CA PRO A 211 5.21 -4.00 -18.75
C PRO A 211 6.52 -3.20 -18.57
N GLY A 212 6.59 -1.98 -19.10
CA GLY A 212 7.77 -1.12 -18.93
C GLY A 212 8.02 -0.69 -17.48
N GLU A 213 6.98 -0.58 -16.65
CA GLU A 213 7.13 -0.23 -15.24
C GLU A 213 7.60 -1.42 -14.41
N ALA A 214 7.11 -2.62 -14.72
CA ALA A 214 7.58 -3.85 -14.09
C ALA A 214 9.06 -4.11 -14.42
N GLU A 215 9.47 -3.90 -15.67
CA GLU A 215 10.88 -4.01 -16.09
C GLU A 215 11.78 -2.93 -15.47
N ALA A 216 11.31 -1.69 -15.38
CA ALA A 216 12.06 -0.62 -14.70
C ALA A 216 12.25 -0.94 -13.20
N ALA A 217 11.20 -1.45 -12.54
CA ALA A 217 11.26 -1.84 -11.15
C ALA A 217 12.22 -3.02 -10.89
N SER A 218 12.23 -4.03 -11.76
CA SER A 218 13.17 -5.16 -11.63
C SER A 218 14.61 -4.72 -11.85
N ARG A 219 14.88 -3.90 -12.87
CA ARG A 219 16.23 -3.35 -13.11
C ARG A 219 16.73 -2.48 -11.97
N LEU A 220 15.85 -1.66 -11.38
CA LEU A 220 16.17 -0.89 -10.17
C LEU A 220 16.54 -1.80 -9.01
N TYR A 221 15.75 -2.86 -8.77
CA TYR A 221 16.02 -3.82 -7.71
C TYR A 221 17.37 -4.51 -7.91
N ASP A 222 17.65 -5.01 -9.11
CA ASP A 222 18.91 -5.68 -9.43
C ASP A 222 20.10 -4.71 -9.27
N SER A 223 19.98 -3.49 -9.79
CA SER A 223 20.98 -2.44 -9.65
C SER A 223 21.29 -2.12 -8.19
N PHE A 224 20.27 -1.87 -7.36
CA PHE A 224 20.48 -1.63 -5.93
C PHE A 224 21.09 -2.84 -5.21
N SER A 225 20.72 -4.06 -5.60
CA SER A 225 21.32 -5.27 -5.03
C SER A 225 22.82 -5.37 -5.36
N THR A 226 23.23 -5.00 -6.57
CA THR A 226 24.65 -4.98 -6.96
C THR A 226 25.43 -3.87 -6.26
N LEU A 227 24.83 -2.68 -6.09
CA LEU A 227 25.40 -1.58 -5.31
C LEU A 227 25.57 -1.92 -3.83
N LEU A 228 24.61 -2.64 -3.26
CA LEU A 228 24.70 -3.14 -1.88
C LEU A 228 25.78 -4.21 -1.74
N ALA A 229 25.95 -5.07 -2.75
CA ALA A 229 26.98 -6.10 -2.77
C ALA A 229 28.39 -5.52 -2.95
N SER A 230 28.54 -4.44 -3.72
CA SER A 230 29.81 -3.77 -3.97
C SER A 230 30.24 -2.81 -2.86
N ARG A 231 29.34 -2.51 -1.91
CA ARG A 231 29.65 -1.64 -0.77
C ARG A 231 30.72 -2.30 0.12
N PRO A 232 31.88 -1.64 0.37
CA PRO A 232 32.85 -2.14 1.33
C PRO A 232 32.20 -2.19 2.71
N ARG A 233 32.24 -3.36 3.35
CA ARG A 233 31.80 -3.56 4.74
C ARG A 233 32.77 -2.84 5.66
N SER A 234 32.61 -1.53 5.78
CA SER A 234 33.43 -0.71 6.67
C SER A 234 33.06 -1.05 8.11
N SER A 235 33.96 -1.72 8.81
CA SER A 235 33.81 -2.17 10.20
C SER A 235 33.81 -1.03 11.22
N SER A 236 33.95 0.24 10.80
CA SER A 236 34.18 1.38 11.70
C SER A 236 33.32 2.63 11.46
N SER A 237 32.31 2.61 10.59
CA SER A 237 31.48 3.80 10.32
C SER A 237 30.27 3.88 11.27
N THR A 238 30.42 4.60 12.38
CA THR A 238 29.37 4.90 13.38
C THR A 238 28.33 5.95 12.93
N THR A 239 28.39 6.46 11.70
CA THR A 239 27.63 7.66 11.29
C THR A 239 26.80 7.55 10.02
N THR A 240 26.79 6.40 9.33
CA THR A 240 25.85 6.19 8.21
C THR A 240 24.77 5.22 8.65
N ALA A 241 23.53 5.69 8.76
CA ALA A 241 22.36 4.86 9.05
C ALA A 241 22.38 3.65 8.10
N ALA A 242 22.56 2.45 8.65
CA ALA A 242 22.59 1.23 7.87
C ALA A 242 21.24 1.08 7.16
N LEU A 243 21.24 1.23 5.84
CA LEU A 243 20.06 1.09 4.98
C LEU A 243 19.43 -0.31 5.10
N VAL A 244 20.25 -1.29 5.48
CA VAL A 244 19.81 -2.64 5.85
C VAL A 244 19.62 -2.66 7.38
N PRO A 245 18.42 -3.01 7.87
CA PRO A 245 18.17 -3.15 9.31
C PRO A 245 19.16 -4.14 9.92
N SER A 246 19.62 -3.87 11.15
CA SER A 246 20.52 -4.78 11.86
C SER A 246 19.93 -6.19 11.95
N ALA A 247 20.77 -7.22 12.00
CA ALA A 247 20.31 -8.60 12.18
C ALA A 247 19.39 -8.75 13.40
N SER A 248 19.66 -8.02 14.49
CA SER A 248 18.78 -7.96 15.66
C SER A 248 17.39 -7.39 15.36
N SER A 249 17.29 -6.37 14.51
CA SER A 249 16.01 -5.80 14.08
C SER A 249 15.22 -6.79 13.23
N ILE A 250 15.89 -7.46 12.27
CA ILE A 250 15.28 -8.52 11.46
C ILE A 250 14.79 -9.67 12.34
N HIS A 251 15.62 -10.15 13.26
CA HIS A 251 15.26 -11.22 14.20
C HIS A 251 14.10 -10.81 15.13
N SER A 252 14.02 -9.54 15.52
CA SER A 252 12.90 -9.04 16.33
C SER A 252 11.58 -8.93 15.54
N ALA A 253 11.64 -8.64 14.24
CA ALA A 253 10.48 -8.52 13.37
C ALA A 253 10.02 -9.87 12.77
N LEU A 254 10.89 -10.87 12.77
CA LEU A 254 10.64 -12.20 12.19
C LEU A 254 9.38 -12.89 12.78
N PRO A 255 9.16 -12.93 14.10
CA PRO A 255 7.96 -13.51 14.69
C PRO A 255 6.67 -12.82 14.22
N THR A 256 6.69 -11.48 14.11
CA THR A 256 5.54 -10.71 13.64
C THR A 256 5.27 -10.92 12.15
N LEU A 257 6.32 -11.03 11.33
CA LEU A 257 6.18 -11.34 9.91
C LEU A 257 5.64 -12.75 9.70
N LEU A 258 6.17 -13.74 10.42
CA LEU A 258 5.66 -15.11 10.38
C LEU A 258 4.21 -15.19 10.88
N ALA A 259 3.86 -14.46 11.94
CA ALA A 259 2.48 -14.37 12.40
C ALA A 259 1.56 -13.72 11.35
N SER A 260 2.03 -12.70 10.63
CA SER A 260 1.26 -12.06 9.56
C SER A 260 1.08 -12.94 8.31
N MET A 261 2.01 -13.87 8.07
CA MET A 261 1.95 -14.83 6.97
C MET A 261 1.18 -16.10 7.33
N ALA A 262 1.11 -16.44 8.62
CA ALA A 262 0.36 -17.58 9.10
C ALA A 262 -1.14 -17.28 9.00
N ARG A 263 -1.86 -18.06 8.18
CA ARG A 263 -3.32 -18.06 8.20
C ARG A 263 -3.79 -18.66 9.51
N GLU A 264 -4.46 -17.87 10.34
CA GLU A 264 -5.12 -18.39 11.53
C GLU A 264 -6.27 -19.34 11.12
N PRO A 265 -6.46 -20.47 11.83
CA PRO A 265 -7.57 -21.36 11.56
C PRO A 265 -8.90 -20.64 11.87
N ALA A 266 -9.72 -20.45 10.84
CA ALA A 266 -11.07 -19.93 11.01
C ALA A 266 -11.98 -21.06 11.49
N TYR A 267 -12.59 -20.89 12.67
CA TYR A 267 -13.62 -21.79 13.18
C TYR A 267 -14.99 -21.13 13.08
N GLN A 268 -15.95 -21.84 12.51
CA GLN A 268 -17.34 -21.42 12.56
C GLN A 268 -17.89 -21.66 13.98
N GLY A 269 -18.67 -20.72 14.50
CA GLY A 269 -19.34 -20.90 15.79
C GLY A 269 -20.25 -22.12 15.77
N THR A 270 -20.35 -22.83 16.89
CA THR A 270 -21.15 -24.06 17.04
C THR A 270 -22.61 -23.80 17.44
N LEU A 271 -23.00 -22.53 17.57
CA LEU A 271 -24.38 -22.14 17.88
C LEU A 271 -25.23 -22.15 16.61
N ASP A 272 -26.47 -22.62 16.75
CA ASP A 272 -27.47 -22.52 15.68
C ASP A 272 -27.69 -21.04 15.31
N PRO A 273 -27.69 -20.66 14.02
CA PRO A 273 -27.96 -19.30 13.58
C PRO A 273 -29.26 -18.69 14.13
N GLN A 274 -30.25 -19.51 14.48
CA GLN A 274 -31.52 -19.06 15.08
C GLN A 274 -31.40 -18.73 16.59
N ASN A 275 -30.40 -19.29 17.29
CA ASN A 275 -30.22 -19.16 18.73
C ASN A 275 -28.86 -18.54 19.07
N GLN A 276 -28.72 -17.24 18.81
CA GLN A 276 -27.46 -16.50 19.00
C GLN A 276 -27.12 -16.14 20.46
N ARG A 277 -27.87 -16.67 21.45
CA ARG A 277 -27.69 -16.34 22.86
C ARG A 277 -27.32 -17.59 23.66
N ALA A 278 -26.14 -17.57 24.26
CA ALA A 278 -25.82 -18.50 25.34
C ALA A 278 -26.65 -18.10 26.57
N VAL A 279 -27.65 -18.92 26.91
CA VAL A 279 -28.50 -18.67 28.08
C VAL A 279 -27.82 -19.28 29.30
N LYS A 280 -27.72 -18.52 30.39
CA LYS A 280 -27.26 -19.05 31.68
C LYS A 280 -28.35 -19.97 32.24
N GLU A 281 -27.98 -21.15 32.71
CA GLU A 281 -28.91 -22.16 33.26
C GLU A 281 -29.83 -21.59 34.36
N SER A 282 -29.32 -20.66 35.17
CA SER A 282 -30.08 -19.95 36.21
C SER A 282 -31.26 -19.12 35.68
N ALA A 283 -31.27 -18.76 34.39
CA ALA A 283 -32.35 -18.01 33.75
C ALA A 283 -33.47 -18.89 33.17
N MET A 284 -33.21 -20.19 32.96
CA MET A 284 -34.22 -21.12 32.41
C MET A 284 -35.13 -21.73 33.47
N VAL A 285 -34.67 -21.81 34.73
CA VAL A 285 -35.43 -22.37 35.85
C VAL A 285 -36.62 -21.48 36.29
N ALA A 286 -36.65 -20.22 35.88
CA ALA A 286 -37.70 -19.26 36.28
C ALA A 286 -39.04 -19.38 35.52
N GLY A 287 -39.14 -20.23 34.49
CA GLY A 287 -40.35 -20.36 33.67
C GLY A 287 -41.37 -21.41 34.12
N GLY A 288 -41.06 -22.15 35.18
CA GLY A 288 -41.69 -23.45 35.43
C GLY A 288 -42.58 -23.59 36.67
N VAL A 289 -43.01 -22.53 37.37
CA VAL A 289 -44.12 -22.62 38.35
C VAL A 289 -44.78 -21.25 38.52
N ALA A 290 -45.86 -20.98 37.78
CA ALA A 290 -46.83 -19.94 38.13
C ALA A 290 -48.22 -20.33 37.62
N ASN A 291 -48.75 -21.43 38.16
CA ASN A 291 -50.17 -21.72 38.11
C ASN A 291 -50.90 -20.84 39.15
N GLY A 292 -51.88 -20.08 38.68
CA GLY A 292 -53.08 -19.77 39.46
C GLY A 292 -53.04 -18.53 40.34
N GLN A 293 -53.25 -17.36 39.75
CA GLN A 293 -54.04 -16.31 40.40
C GLN A 293 -54.75 -15.47 39.33
N GLN A 294 -56.01 -15.82 39.08
CA GLN A 294 -56.99 -14.90 38.52
C GLN A 294 -57.19 -13.81 39.57
N ASP A 295 -56.65 -12.61 39.34
CA ASP A 295 -57.11 -11.42 40.04
C ASP A 295 -57.90 -10.53 39.10
N GLN A 296 -59.10 -10.21 39.58
CA GLN A 296 -60.17 -9.49 38.94
C GLN A 296 -59.73 -8.06 38.61
N VAL A 297 -59.88 -7.67 37.36
CA VAL A 297 -59.90 -6.25 36.97
C VAL A 297 -61.30 -5.71 37.26
N MET A 298 -61.48 -5.16 38.46
CA MET A 298 -62.59 -4.25 38.78
C MET A 298 -62.22 -2.83 38.33
N GLY A 299 -63.13 -2.21 37.60
CA GLY A 299 -63.01 -0.83 37.12
C GLY A 299 -63.30 0.26 38.18
N GLY A 300 -63.13 1.50 37.74
CA GLY A 300 -63.38 2.75 38.47
C GLY A 300 -62.06 3.39 38.94
N TYR A 301 -61.63 4.56 38.47
CA TYR A 301 -62.34 5.75 37.98
C TYR A 301 -61.63 6.39 36.79
#